data_AF-A0AAW5MUC0-F1
#
_entry.id   AF-A0AAW5MUC0-F1
#
_cell.length_a   1.000
_cell.length_b   1.000
_cell.length_c   1.000
_cell.angle_alpha   90.00
_cell.angle_beta   90.00
_cell.angle_gamma   90.00
#
_symmetry.space_group_name_H-M   'P 1'
#
loop_
_entity.id
_entity.type
_entity.pdbx_description
1 polymer ?
#
loop_
_entity_poly.entity_id
_entity_poly.type
_entity_poly.pdbx_seq_one_letter_code
_entity_poly.pdbx_strand_id
1 'polypeptide(L)' 'CFEWQIVRPIENVAHQALKVATGERNSVEHLNSSDELGLTLRAVGQLGLMCRWLINDVSSQVSSVRNGSETLAKGTDELN' A
#
# COMPACT_ATOMS: atom_id res chain seq x y z
N CYS A 1 -5.25 4.86 34.66
CA CYS A 1 -4.30 3.72 34.69
C CYS A 1 -4.84 2.47 33.97
N PHE A 2 -5.61 2.57 32.89
CA PHE A 2 -5.97 1.43 32.02
C PHE A 2 -6.20 1.95 30.59
N GLU A 3 -6.86 3.11 30.50
CA GLU A 3 -7.01 3.89 29.27
C GLU A 3 -5.67 4.12 28.55
N TRP A 4 -4.64 4.57 29.27
CA TRP A 4 -3.33 4.83 28.70
C TRP A 4 -2.52 3.59 28.33
N GLN A 5 -2.78 2.46 28.97
CA GLN A 5 -2.00 1.23 28.79
C GLN A 5 -2.63 0.29 27.76
N ILE A 6 -3.94 0.37 27.54
CA ILE A 6 -4.67 -0.56 26.68
C ILE A 6 -5.50 0.19 25.64
N VAL A 7 -6.38 1.10 26.06
CA VAL A 7 -7.34 1.74 25.15
C VAL A 7 -6.62 2.61 24.11
N ARG A 8 -5.71 3.50 24.53
CA ARG A 8 -5.00 4.40 23.61
C ARG A 8 -4.11 3.66 22.60
N PRO A 9 -3.32 2.64 22.99
CA PRO A 9 -2.60 1.83 22.01
C PRO A 9 -3.52 1.15 20.99
N ILE A 10 -4.65 0.59 21.43
CA ILE A 10 -5.61 -0.07 20.53
C ILE A 10 -6.25 0.94 19.57
N GLU A 11 -6.70 2.08 20.07
CA GLU A 11 -7.27 3.15 19.24
C GLU A 11 -6.27 3.64 18.20
N ASN A 12 -5.00 3.80 18.60
CA ASN A 12 -3.93 4.19 17.68
C ASN A 12 -3.74 3.13 16.57
N VAL A 13 -3.67 1.84 16.93
CA VAL A 13 -3.55 0.75 15.95
C VAL A 13 -4.74 0.73 14.99
N ALA A 14 -5.97 0.85 15.51
CA ALA A 14 -7.18 0.85 14.69
C ALA A 14 -7.22 2.04 13.72
N HIS A 15 -6.86 3.23 14.20
CA HIS A 15 -6.81 4.45 13.39
C HIS A 15 -5.80 4.32 12.25
N GLN A 16 -4.60 3.84 12.55
CA GLN A 16 -3.57 3.63 11.53
C GLN A 16 -3.94 2.53 10.53
N ALA A 17 -4.53 1.43 11.01
CA ALA A 17 -5.02 0.36 10.15
C ALA A 17 -6.09 0.85 9.17
N LEU A 18 -7.03 1.68 9.62
CA LEU A 18 -8.04 2.27 8.75
C LEU A 18 -7.41 3.17 7.68
N LYS A 19 -6.41 3.98 8.02
CA LYS A 19 -5.68 4.82 7.05
C LYS A 19 -4.95 4.01 6.00
N VAL A 20 -4.38 2.87 6.39
CA VAL A 20 -3.74 1.96 5.43
C VAL A 20 -4.77 1.25 4.56
N ALA A 21 -5.85 0.74 5.14
CA ALA A 21 -6.91 0.03 4.43
C ALA A 21 -7.64 0.92 3.40
N THR A 22 -7.80 2.21 3.71
CA THR A 22 -8.40 3.20 2.79
C THR A 22 -7.43 3.70 1.72
N GLY A 23 -6.15 3.37 1.83
CA GLY A 23 -5.10 3.90 0.95
C GLY A 23 -4.71 5.35 1.22
N GLU A 24 -5.24 6.00 2.29
CA GLU A 24 -4.80 7.35 2.71
C GLU A 24 -3.29 7.35 3.00
N ARG A 25 -2.79 6.27 3.60
CA ARG A 25 -1.37 6.03 3.85
C ARG A 25 -0.99 4.62 3.39
N ASN A 26 0.28 4.41 3.08
CA ASN A 26 0.82 3.08 2.76
C ASN A 26 1.86 2.60 3.77
N SER A 27 1.94 3.27 4.92
CA SER A 27 2.84 2.98 6.02
C SER A 27 2.19 3.33 7.36
N VAL A 28 2.77 2.82 8.43
CA VAL A 28 2.35 3.03 9.81
C VAL A 28 3.44 3.76 10.60
N GLU A 29 3.05 4.53 11.59
CA GLU A 29 3.91 5.11 12.60
C GLU A 29 4.31 4.03 13.62
N HIS A 30 5.52 4.15 14.16
CA HIS A 30 6.04 3.16 15.09
C HIS A 30 5.27 3.18 16.41
N LEU A 31 4.78 2.00 16.84
CA LEU A 31 4.25 1.79 18.18
C LEU A 31 5.38 1.21 19.03
N ASN A 32 5.67 1.84 20.17
CA ASN A 32 6.65 1.36 21.16
C ASN A 32 6.10 0.18 21.98
N SER A 33 5.55 -0.81 21.29
CA SER A 33 5.05 -2.05 21.88
C SER A 33 5.61 -3.24 21.12
N SER A 34 6.14 -4.21 21.86
CA SER A 34 6.68 -5.47 21.32
C SER A 34 5.68 -6.63 21.43
N ASP A 35 4.44 -6.33 21.82
CA ASP A 35 3.34 -7.29 21.98
C ASP A 35 2.57 -7.50 20.67
N GLU A 36 1.44 -8.19 20.77
CA GLU A 36 0.56 -8.52 19.64
C GLU A 36 0.02 -7.27 18.92
N LEU A 37 -0.13 -6.13 19.62
CA LEU A 37 -0.52 -4.86 18.99
C LEU A 37 0.59 -4.32 18.09
N GLY A 38 1.83 -4.37 18.57
CA GLY A 38 3.01 -4.01 17.78
C GLY A 38 3.19 -4.91 16.55
N LEU A 39 3.00 -6.22 16.72
CA LEU A 39 3.05 -7.17 15.61
C LEU A 39 1.95 -6.93 14.58
N THR A 40 0.72 -6.70 15.05
CA THR A 40 -0.43 -6.40 14.19
C THR A 40 -0.19 -5.13 13.38
N LEU A 41 0.25 -4.04 14.04
CA LEU A 41 0.51 -2.78 13.36
C LEU A 41 1.64 -2.91 12.33
N ARG A 42 2.69 -3.67 12.65
CA ARG A 42 3.76 -3.97 11.69
C ARG A 42 3.24 -4.71 10.47
N ALA A 43 2.39 -5.73 10.66
CA ALA A 43 1.79 -6.48 9.56
C ALA A 43 0.92 -5.57 8.68
N VAL A 44 0.10 -4.70 9.27
CA VAL A 44 -0.64 -3.65 8.57
C VAL A 44 0.29 -2.76 7.74
N GLY A 45 1.40 -2.30 8.32
CA GLY A 45 2.41 -1.52 7.61
C GLY A 45 2.98 -2.25 6.39
N GLN A 46 3.31 -3.54 6.54
CA GLN A 46 3.79 -4.35 5.42
C GLN A 46 2.72 -4.52 4.33
N LEU A 47 1.46 -4.72 4.69
CA LEU A 47 0.35 -4.78 3.74
C LEU A 47 0.21 -3.47 2.95
N GLY A 48 0.32 -2.31 3.62
CA GLY A 48 0.32 -1.01 2.95
C GLY A 48 1.44 -0.88 1.91
N LEU A 49 2.65 -1.33 2.24
CA LEU A 49 3.78 -1.34 1.32
C LEU A 49 3.53 -2.30 0.13
N MET A 50 2.95 -3.47 0.39
CA MET A 50 2.60 -4.45 -0.65
C MET A 50 1.54 -3.91 -1.60
N CYS A 51 0.48 -3.27 -1.10
CA CYS A 51 -0.52 -2.61 -1.94
C CYS A 51 0.09 -1.53 -2.82
N ARG A 52 0.97 -0.68 -2.26
CA ARG A 52 1.69 0.33 -3.06
C ARG A 52 2.55 -0.31 -4.15
N TRP A 53 3.26 -1.39 -3.81
CA TRP A 53 4.10 -2.09 -4.77
C TRP A 53 3.29 -2.66 -5.94
N LEU A 54 2.16 -3.33 -5.65
CA LEU A 54 1.26 -3.88 -6.68
C LEU A 54 0.69 -2.79 -7.59
N ILE A 55 0.28 -1.64 -7.03
CA ILE A 55 -0.24 -0.51 -7.83
C ILE A 55 0.83 0.00 -8.79
N ASN A 56 2.07 0.16 -8.31
CA ASN A 56 3.18 0.64 -9.14
C ASN A 56 3.53 -0.36 -10.24
N ASP A 57 3.56 -1.65 -9.91
CA ASP A 57 3.85 -2.73 -10.85
C ASP A 57 2.80 -2.77 -11.98
N VAL A 58 1.51 -2.78 -11.63
CA VAL A 58 0.43 -2.77 -12.61
C VAL A 58 0.44 -1.50 -13.47
N SER A 59 0.71 -0.33 -12.88
CA SER A 59 0.79 0.93 -13.62
C SER A 59 1.93 0.91 -14.65
N SER A 60 3.08 0.34 -14.27
CA SER A 60 4.21 0.14 -15.18
C SER A 60 3.84 -0.80 -16.33
N GLN A 61 3.22 -1.94 -16.04
CA GLN A 61 2.79 -2.90 -17.06
C GLN A 61 1.81 -2.30 -18.07
N VAL A 62 0.82 -1.53 -17.60
CA VAL A 62 -0.13 -0.85 -18.49
C VAL A 62 0.58 0.14 -19.42
N SER A 63 1.57 0.87 -18.90
CA SER A 63 2.36 1.80 -19.72
C SER A 63 3.17 1.08 -20.81
N SER A 64 3.76 -0.07 -20.50
CA SER A 64 4.49 -0.90 -21.46
C SER A 64 3.57 -1.45 -22.55
N VAL A 65 2.38 -1.94 -22.17
CA VAL A 65 1.37 -2.43 -23.12
C VAL A 65 0.93 -1.32 -24.07
N ARG A 66 0.64 -0.11 -23.55
CA ARG A 66 0.25 1.04 -24.37
C ARG A 66 1.35 1.40 -25.39
N ASN A 67 2.60 1.49 -24.94
CA ASN A 67 3.72 1.83 -25.83
C ASN A 67 3.94 0.76 -26.92
N GLY A 68 3.79 -0.53 -26.56
CA GLY A 68 3.84 -1.63 -27.53
C GLY A 68 2.74 -1.53 -28.57
N SER A 69 1.51 -1.23 -28.13
CA SER A 69 0.36 -1.04 -29.02
C SER A 69 0.55 0.15 -29.98
N GLU A 70 1.05 1.29 -29.49
CA GLU A 70 1.35 2.46 -30.34
C GLU A 70 2.44 2.17 -31.37
N THR A 71 3.45 1.38 -30.99
CA THR A 71 4.52 0.97 -31.90
C THR A 71 3.98 0.06 -33.00
N LEU A 72 3.11 -0.90 -32.66
CA LEU A 72 2.46 -1.79 -33.64
C LEU A 72 1.54 -1.02 -34.59
N ALA A 73 0.75 -0.06 -34.08
CA ALA A 73 -0.12 0.75 -34.91
C ALA A 73 0.69 1.56 -35.94
N LYS A 74 1.76 2.24 -35.51
CA LYS A 74 2.66 2.98 -36.41
C LYS A 74 3.33 2.08 -37.44
N GLY A 75 3.84 0.92 -37.02
CA GLY A 75 4.42 -0.04 -37.95
C GLY A 75 3.41 -0.59 -38.97
N THR A 76 2.12 -0.65 -38.62
CA THR A 76 1.06 -1.05 -39.56
C THR A 76 0.77 0.05 -40.58
N ASP A 77 0.78 1.32 -40.17
CA ASP A 77 0.64 2.46 -41.09
C ASP A 77 1.83 2.62 -42.04
N GLU A 78 3.04 2.27 -41.61
CA GLU A 78 4.25 2.29 -42.47
C GLU A 78 4.31 1.13 -43.49
N LEU A 79 3.56 0.04 -43.24
CA LEU A 79 3.54 -1.16 -44.10
C LEU A 79 2.39 -1.16 -45.13
N ASN A 80 1.43 -0.24 -45.03
CA ASN A 80 0.34 -0.04 -45.99
C ASN A 80 0.67 1.08 -47.00
#